data_AF-A0A7C5MPC4-F1
#
_entry.id   AF-A0A7C5MPC4-F1
#
_cell.length_a   1.000
_cell.length_b   1.000
_cell.length_c   1.000
_cell.angle_alpha   90.00
_cell.angle_beta   90.00
_cell.angle_gamma   90.00
#
_symmetry.space_group_name_H-M   'P 1'
#
loop_
_entity.id
_entity.type
_entity.pdbx_description
1 polymer ?
#
loop_
_entity_poly.entity_id
_entity_poly.type
_entity_poly.pdbx_seq_one_letter_code
_entity_poly.pdbx_strand_id
1 'polypeptide(L)'
;MKAGDLVRVRSREQIEATLNHWRQLKGCTFMPEMAQYCGTTQRVLRAMERFVDERELQVKRCRGIVLLEGVICQGTADFGRCDRSCHLFWREEWLERLSADR
;
A
#
# COMPACT_ATOMS: atom_id res chain seq x y z
N MET A 1 8.00 8.68 3.97
CA MET A 1 9.02 7.69 3.52
C MET A 1 9.50 8.07 2.12
N LYS A 2 10.74 7.76 1.71
CA LYS A 2 11.31 8.17 0.41
C LYS A 2 11.71 6.96 -0.43
N ALA A 3 11.82 7.18 -1.74
CA ALA A 3 12.28 6.15 -2.68
C ALA A 3 13.62 5.56 -2.24
N GLY A 4 13.76 4.24 -2.39
CA GLY A 4 14.95 3.47 -2.01
C GLY A 4 14.99 3.02 -0.55
N ASP A 5 14.15 3.56 0.34
CA ASP A 5 14.10 3.13 1.74
C ASP A 5 13.68 1.65 1.83
N LEU A 6 14.36 0.89 2.71
CA LEU A 6 13.95 -0.46 3.07
C LEU A 6 12.89 -0.39 4.17
N VAL A 7 11.78 -1.08 3.99
CA VAL A 7 10.64 -1.07 4.91
C VAL A 7 10.14 -2.48 5.17
N ARG A 8 9.62 -2.73 6.37
CA ARG A 8 8.84 -3.92 6.68
C ARG A 8 7.37 -3.55 6.70
N VAL A 9 6.53 -4.33 6.03
CA VAL A 9 5.08 -4.21 6.19
C VAL A 9 4.73 -4.74 7.58
N ARG A 10 4.00 -3.95 8.36
CA ARG A 10 3.55 -4.35 9.71
C ARG A 10 2.75 -5.65 9.66
N SER A 11 2.62 -6.30 10.81
CA SER A 11 1.76 -7.49 10.94
C SER A 11 0.31 -7.16 10.59
N ARG A 12 -0.43 -8.19 10.20
CA ARG A 12 -1.84 -8.04 9.83
C ARG A 12 -2.65 -7.46 10.99
N GLU A 13 -2.41 -7.93 12.20
CA GLU A 13 -3.10 -7.50 13.42
C GLU A 13 -2.84 -6.02 13.70
N GLN A 14 -1.59 -5.58 13.57
CA GLN A 14 -1.23 -4.17 13.72
C GLN A 14 -1.90 -3.29 12.67
N ILE A 15 -2.01 -3.74 11.42
CA ILE A 15 -2.68 -2.98 10.37
C ILE A 15 -4.18 -2.95 10.62
N GLU A 16 -4.82 -4.09 10.90
CA GLU A 16 -6.26 -4.20 11.14
C GLU A 16 -6.71 -3.35 12.33
N ALA A 17 -5.88 -3.22 13.38
CA ALA A 17 -6.14 -2.33 14.51
C ALA A 17 -6.20 -0.83 14.13
N THR A 18 -5.67 -0.43 12.96
CA THR A 18 -5.74 0.95 12.47
C THR A 18 -6.97 1.24 11.60
N LEU A 19 -7.71 0.21 11.19
CA LEU A 19 -8.74 0.35 10.17
C LEU A 19 -10.09 0.72 10.79
N ASN A 20 -10.87 1.50 10.05
CA ASN A 20 -12.28 1.71 10.32
C ASN A 20 -13.14 0.52 9.82
N HIS A 21 -14.46 0.59 10.01
CA HIS A 21 -15.40 -0.46 9.58
C HIS A 21 -15.43 -0.73 8.06
N TRP A 22 -14.92 0.20 7.24
CA TRP A 22 -14.73 0.03 5.79
C TRP A 22 -13.37 -0.57 5.42
N ARG A 23 -12.59 -1.05 6.41
CA ARG A 23 -11.21 -1.49 6.25
C ARG A 23 -10.27 -0.40 5.73
N GLN A 24 -10.50 0.86 6.12
CA GLN A 24 -9.71 2.01 5.67
C GLN A 24 -8.97 2.71 6.81
N LEU A 25 -7.79 3.25 6.48
CA LEU A 25 -7.10 4.26 7.29
C LEU A 25 -6.96 5.56 6.47
N LYS A 26 -7.50 6.66 7.00
CA LYS A 26 -7.66 7.98 6.35
C LYS A 26 -7.99 7.87 4.84
N GLY A 27 -9.02 7.09 4.52
CA GLY A 27 -9.55 6.91 3.16
C GLY A 27 -8.79 5.93 2.25
N CYS A 28 -7.71 5.30 2.72
CA CYS A 28 -6.99 4.26 1.99
C CYS A 28 -7.42 2.87 2.47
N THR A 29 -7.97 2.05 1.58
CA THR A 29 -8.44 0.70 1.88
C THR A 29 -7.28 -0.29 1.98
N PHE A 30 -7.30 -1.14 3.01
CA PHE A 30 -6.44 -2.31 3.10
C PHE A 30 -7.19 -3.54 2.57
N MET A 31 -6.89 -3.92 1.32
CA MET A 31 -7.54 -5.04 0.64
C MET A 31 -7.09 -6.38 1.22
N PRO A 32 -7.94 -7.43 1.25
CA PRO A 32 -7.55 -8.75 1.72
C PRO A 32 -6.28 -9.30 1.07
N GLU A 33 -6.11 -9.07 -0.23
CA GLU A 33 -4.96 -9.53 -1.02
C GLU A 33 -3.65 -8.86 -0.58
N MET A 34 -3.70 -7.70 0.09
CA MET A 34 -2.52 -7.05 0.63
C MET A 34 -1.92 -7.81 1.82
N ALA A 35 -2.70 -8.67 2.49
CA ALA A 35 -2.26 -9.40 3.69
C ALA A 35 -1.09 -10.35 3.42
N GLN A 36 -0.94 -10.84 2.18
CA GLN A 36 0.19 -11.70 1.79
C GLN A 36 1.55 -11.00 1.95
N TYR A 37 1.58 -9.66 1.96
CA TYR A 37 2.81 -8.89 2.12
C TYR A 37 3.08 -8.52 3.58
N CYS A 38 2.18 -8.80 4.53
CA CYS A 38 2.40 -8.52 5.95
C CYS A 38 3.65 -9.25 6.47
N GLY A 39 4.48 -8.56 7.25
CA GLY A 39 5.75 -9.08 7.76
C GLY A 39 6.89 -9.14 6.73
N THR A 40 6.61 -8.98 5.43
CA THR A 40 7.63 -8.98 4.38
C THR A 40 8.43 -7.68 4.38
N THR A 41 9.68 -7.78 3.96
CA THR A 41 10.54 -6.62 3.73
C THR A 41 10.49 -6.23 2.25
N GLN A 42 10.25 -4.95 1.99
CA GLN A 42 10.07 -4.37 0.67
C GLN A 42 10.91 -3.10 0.54
N ARG A 43 11.10 -2.62 -0.69
CA ARG A 43 11.71 -1.32 -0.96
C ARG A 43 10.66 -0.32 -1.44
N VAL A 44 10.76 0.92 -0.95
CA VAL A 44 9.88 2.01 -1.40
C VAL A 44 10.27 2.38 -2.82
N LEU A 45 9.32 2.23 -3.76
CA LEU A 45 9.49 2.67 -5.14
C LEU A 45 9.39 4.20 -5.23
N ARG A 46 8.31 4.78 -4.69
CA ARG A 46 8.09 6.23 -4.65
C ARG A 46 7.06 6.65 -3.62
N ALA A 47 7.16 7.89 -3.17
CA ALA A 47 6.06 8.56 -2.48
C ALA A 47 5.03 9.06 -3.50
N MET A 48 3.75 8.96 -3.13
CA MET A 48 2.63 9.43 -3.95
C MET A 48 2.19 10.82 -3.52
N GLU A 49 1.99 11.70 -4.50
CA GLU A 49 1.48 13.07 -4.29
C GLU A 49 0.10 13.27 -4.92
N ARG A 50 -0.14 12.61 -6.06
CA ARG A 50 -1.40 12.64 -6.79
C ARG A 50 -1.59 11.37 -7.62
N PHE A 51 -2.84 11.02 -7.92
CA PHE A 51 -3.21 9.93 -8.81
C PHE A 51 -4.52 10.27 -9.52
N VAL A 52 -4.81 9.56 -10.62
CA VAL A 52 -6.13 9.64 -11.28
C VAL A 52 -7.05 8.65 -10.57
N ASP A 53 -8.12 9.16 -9.97
CA ASP A 53 -9.23 8.34 -9.51
C ASP A 53 -10.03 7.90 -10.73
N GLU A 54 -9.92 6.61 -11.07
CA GLU A 54 -10.51 6.07 -12.29
C GLU A 54 -12.04 5.96 -12.23
N ARG A 55 -12.63 6.02 -11.04
CA ARG A 55 -14.10 6.01 -10.88
C ARG A 55 -14.67 7.38 -11.17
N GLU A 56 -13.99 8.42 -10.71
CA GLU A 56 -14.43 9.81 -10.87
C GLU A 56 -13.80 10.51 -12.09
N LEU A 57 -12.79 9.91 -12.71
CA LEU A 57 -11.99 10.50 -13.80
C LEU A 57 -11.34 11.83 -13.41
N GLN A 58 -10.90 11.95 -12.16
CA GLN A 58 -10.31 13.17 -11.61
C GLN A 58 -8.94 12.92 -10.99
N VAL A 59 -8.08 13.93 -11.02
CA VAL A 59 -6.78 13.87 -10.33
C VAL A 59 -6.98 14.24 -8.85
N LYS A 60 -6.73 13.28 -7.96
CA LYS A 60 -6.77 13.49 -6.51
C LYS A 60 -5.38 13.66 -5.95
N ARG A 61 -5.23 14.55 -4.95
CA ARG A 61 -4.01 14.70 -4.15
C ARG A 61 -4.05 13.74 -2.96
N CYS A 62 -2.89 13.22 -2.58
CA CYS A 62 -2.75 12.35 -1.41
C CYS A 62 -1.46 12.65 -0.64
N ARG A 63 -1.41 12.18 0.62
CA ARG A 63 -0.25 12.33 1.51
C ARG A 63 -0.09 11.07 2.35
N GLY A 64 1.15 10.69 2.65
CA GLY A 64 1.46 9.50 3.45
C GLY A 64 1.08 8.19 2.76
N ILE A 65 1.08 8.20 1.42
CA ILE A 65 0.91 7.03 0.57
C ILE A 65 2.23 6.79 -0.17
N VAL A 66 2.68 5.55 -0.21
CA VAL A 66 3.83 5.12 -0.99
C VAL A 66 3.48 3.92 -1.87
N LEU A 67 4.26 3.74 -2.93
CA LEU A 67 4.28 2.51 -3.72
C LEU A 67 5.52 1.71 -3.33
N LEU A 68 5.41 0.39 -3.34
CA LEU A 68 6.52 -0.54 -3.09
C LEU A 68 6.94 -1.22 -4.39
N GLU A 69 8.23 -1.54 -4.52
CA GLU A 69 8.80 -2.20 -5.70
C GLU A 69 8.22 -3.61 -5.88
N GLY A 70 7.73 -3.93 -7.09
CA GLY A 70 7.18 -5.25 -7.41
C GLY A 70 5.87 -5.63 -6.71
N VAL A 71 5.37 -4.80 -5.78
CA VAL A 71 4.12 -5.04 -5.05
C VAL A 71 2.95 -4.45 -5.82
N ILE A 72 2.36 -5.30 -6.67
CA ILE A 72 1.26 -4.96 -7.57
C ILE A 72 0.05 -5.86 -7.31
N CYS A 73 -1.13 -5.39 -7.71
CA CYS A 73 -2.36 -6.16 -7.73
C CYS A 73 -2.25 -7.30 -8.75
N GLN A 74 -2.60 -8.52 -8.31
CA GLN A 74 -2.66 -9.72 -9.14
C GLN A 74 -4.10 -10.11 -9.51
N GLY A 75 -5.08 -9.31 -9.09
CA GLY A 75 -6.49 -9.69 -9.09
C GLY A 75 -7.09 -9.68 -7.69
N THR A 76 -8.40 -9.95 -7.61
CA THR A 76 -9.12 -10.09 -6.34
C THR A 76 -9.91 -11.40 -6.32
N ALA A 77 -10.38 -11.81 -5.15
CA ALA A 77 -11.28 -12.96 -5.04
C ALA A 77 -12.57 -12.79 -5.88
N ASP A 78 -13.11 -11.57 -5.94
CA ASP A 78 -14.39 -11.27 -6.61
C ASP A 78 -14.26 -11.18 -8.14
N PHE A 79 -13.13 -10.68 -8.65
CA PHE A 79 -12.94 -10.40 -10.08
C PHE A 79 -11.91 -11.32 -10.75
N GLY A 80 -11.25 -12.19 -9.99
CA GLY A 80 -10.21 -13.07 -10.49
C GLY A 80 -8.93 -12.33 -10.87
N ARG A 81 -8.09 -12.99 -11.68
CA ARG A 81 -6.78 -12.47 -12.13
C ARG A 81 -6.93 -11.15 -12.90
N CYS A 82 -6.01 -10.22 -12.67
CA CYS A 82 -5.96 -8.94 -13.36
C CYS A 82 -4.57 -8.67 -13.98
N ASP A 83 -4.53 -8.38 -15.28
CA ASP A 83 -3.27 -8.12 -16.01
C ASP A 83 -2.87 -6.63 -16.03
N ARG A 84 -3.67 -5.76 -15.40
CA ARG A 84 -3.42 -4.32 -15.36
C ARG A 84 -2.18 -3.93 -14.56
N SER A 85 -1.70 -4.84 -13.69
CA SER A 85 -0.48 -4.64 -12.89
C SER A 85 -0.48 -3.35 -12.06
N CYS A 86 -1.64 -2.98 -11.50
CA CYS A 86 -1.78 -1.76 -10.70
C CYS A 86 -0.92 -1.84 -9.43
N HIS A 87 -0.13 -0.80 -9.13
CA HIS A 87 0.54 -0.71 -7.83
C HIS A 87 -0.46 -0.57 -6.69
N LEU A 88 -0.18 -1.26 -5.58
CA LEU A 88 -0.97 -1.14 -4.35
C LEU A 88 -0.57 0.13 -3.59
N PHE A 89 -1.55 0.85 -3.06
CA PHE A 89 -1.30 2.03 -2.23
C PHE A 89 -1.05 1.61 -0.79
N TRP A 90 0.11 1.99 -0.26
CA TRP A 90 0.51 1.68 1.11
C TRP A 90 0.52 2.94 1.96
N ARG A 91 -0.17 2.90 3.10
CA ARG A 91 -0.02 3.93 4.14
C ARG A 91 1.34 3.81 4.80
N GLU A 92 2.01 4.94 4.99
CA GLU A 92 3.25 4.97 5.77
C GLU A 92 3.05 4.40 7.19
N GLU A 93 1.86 4.56 7.76
CA GLU A 93 1.50 4.00 9.07
C GLU A 93 1.49 2.46 9.11
N TRP A 94 1.35 1.79 7.97
CA TRP A 94 1.40 0.33 7.85
C TRP A 94 2.82 -0.20 7.63
N LEU A 95 3.80 0.70 7.55
CA LEU A 95 5.17 0.37 7.22
C LEU A 95 6.08 0.76 8.39
N GLU A 96 7.08 -0.07 8.63
CA GLU A 96 8.18 0.20 9.55
C GLU A 96 9.44 0.44 8.73
N ARG A 97 10.11 1.58 8.93
CA ARG A 97 11.40 1.83 8.29
C ARG A 97 12.44 0.94 8.94
N LEU A 98 13.13 0.15 8.13
CA LEU A 98 14.31 -0.57 8.58
C LEU A 98 15.50 0.38 8.40
N SER A 99 16.20 0.71 9.48
CA SER A 99 17.50 1.36 9.36
C SER A 99 18.45 0.41 8.64
N ALA A 100 19.21 0.92 7.68
CA ALA A 100 20.43 0.25 7.31
C ALA A 100 21.35 0.38 8.53
N ASP A 101 21.64 -0.73 9.21
CA ASP A 101 22.86 -0.76 10.00
C ASP A 101 24.01 -0.42 9.05
N ARG A 102 24.79 0.56 9.49
CA ARG A 102 25.76 1.31 8.71
C ARG A 102 26.95 0.46 8.27
#